data_AF-A0A921JVF0-F1
#
_entry.id   AF-A0A921JVF0-F1
#
_cell.length_a   1.000
_cell.length_b   1.000
_cell.length_c   1.000
_cell.angle_alpha   90.00
_cell.angle_beta   90.00
_cell.angle_gamma   90.00
#
_symmetry.space_group_name_H-M   'P 1'
#
loop_
_entity.id
_entity.type
_entity.pdbx_description
1 polymer ?
#
loop_
_entity_poly.entity_id
_entity_poly.type
_entity_poly.pdbx_seq_one_letter_code
_entity_poly.pdbx_strand_id
1 'polypeptide(L)'
;MNSYLLFGIMGWLYVISVLKRAHLSAYYFIAGSVGLFFILIALGNPYWVWFMTHLVINGVSALGDLTHWCRVFVKYGIVYIGNGTNPVTMSIDYECSGIIETTAFVGLLAFFPTYSRQAKLFYLVMGALWIYLANVIRLMLVVSLVYFGGADWYFMAHTLLGRIVFYVLVIMLYYNVFTYSQLSQSLYTNFKRHFSRGNHS
;
A
#
# COMPACT_ATOMS: atom_id res chain seq x y z
N MET A 1 19.09 -17.18 -3.11
CA MET A 1 17.62 -17.29 -3.07
C MET A 1 17.29 -18.49 -2.19
N ASN A 2 16.47 -18.32 -1.16
CA ASN A 2 16.23 -19.36 -0.15
C ASN A 2 15.48 -20.55 -0.78
N SER A 3 15.95 -21.78 -0.59
CA SER A 3 15.36 -22.99 -1.20
C SER A 3 13.88 -23.17 -0.83
N TYR A 4 13.50 -22.81 0.39
CA TYR A 4 12.11 -22.80 0.86
C TYR A 4 11.20 -21.87 0.07
N LEU A 5 11.71 -20.72 -0.40
CA LEU A 5 10.95 -19.73 -1.16
C LEU A 5 10.64 -20.26 -2.57
N LEU A 6 11.59 -20.98 -3.17
CA LEU A 6 11.40 -21.66 -4.47
C LEU A 6 10.33 -22.74 -4.38
N PHE A 7 10.38 -23.61 -3.37
CA PHE A 7 9.33 -24.62 -3.15
C PHE A 7 7.96 -23.98 -2.88
N GLY A 8 7.93 -22.88 -2.14
CA GLY A 8 6.70 -22.10 -1.92
C GLY A 8 6.11 -21.53 -3.21
N ILE A 9 6.94 -20.94 -4.09
CA ILE A 9 6.51 -20.43 -5.40
C ILE A 9 5.97 -21.57 -6.26
N MET A 10 6.64 -22.72 -6.31
CA MET A 10 6.18 -23.89 -7.06
C MET A 10 4.82 -24.38 -6.57
N GLY A 11 4.64 -24.51 -5.25
CA GLY A 11 3.36 -24.90 -4.65
C GLY A 11 2.26 -23.89 -4.95
N TRP A 12 2.56 -22.59 -4.86
CA TRP A 12 1.62 -21.53 -5.19
C TRP A 12 1.19 -21.54 -6.66
N LEU A 13 2.14 -21.70 -7.59
CA LEU A 13 1.85 -21.83 -9.03
C LEU A 13 0.97 -23.05 -9.32
N TYR A 14 1.21 -24.16 -8.62
CA TYR A 14 0.36 -25.35 -8.72
C TYR A 14 -1.08 -25.06 -8.26
N VAL A 15 -1.26 -24.43 -7.10
CA VAL A 15 -2.59 -24.03 -6.58
C VAL A 15 -3.31 -23.12 -7.56
N ILE A 16 -2.65 -22.09 -8.10
CA ILE A 16 -3.22 -21.20 -9.11
C ILE A 16 -3.66 -21.98 -10.36
N SER A 17 -2.83 -22.89 -10.84
CA SER A 17 -3.11 -23.72 -12.01
C SER A 17 -4.32 -24.63 -11.81
N VAL A 18 -4.46 -25.22 -10.63
CA VAL A 18 -5.62 -26.04 -10.26
C VAL A 18 -6.87 -25.18 -10.17
N LEU A 19 -6.83 -24.04 -9.48
CA LEU A 19 -7.98 -23.14 -9.32
C LEU A 19 -8.45 -22.57 -10.66
N LYS A 20 -7.51 -22.27 -11.58
CA LYS A 20 -7.83 -21.83 -12.93
C LYS A 20 -8.56 -22.92 -13.73
N ARG A 21 -8.12 -24.18 -13.61
CA ARG A 21 -8.78 -25.34 -14.25
C ARG A 21 -10.14 -25.67 -13.64
N ALA A 22 -10.31 -25.45 -12.34
CA ALA A 22 -11.57 -25.66 -11.64
C ALA A 22 -12.61 -24.55 -11.89
N HIS A 23 -12.30 -23.52 -12.69
CA HIS A 23 -13.16 -22.36 -12.95
C HIS A 23 -13.60 -21.59 -11.68
N LEU A 24 -12.85 -21.73 -10.58
CA LEU A 24 -13.12 -21.08 -9.30
C LEU A 24 -12.51 -19.67 -9.28
N SER A 25 -13.18 -18.71 -9.92
CA SER A 25 -12.68 -17.33 -10.11
C SER A 25 -12.38 -16.59 -8.80
N ALA A 26 -13.24 -16.74 -7.77
CA ALA A 26 -13.05 -16.09 -6.48
C ALA A 26 -11.82 -16.63 -5.73
N TYR A 27 -11.67 -17.95 -5.66
CA TYR A 27 -10.53 -18.58 -5.00
C TYR A 27 -9.23 -18.32 -5.75
N TYR A 28 -9.27 -18.30 -7.09
CA TYR A 28 -8.12 -17.91 -7.92
C TYR A 28 -7.66 -16.48 -7.60
N PHE A 29 -8.58 -15.54 -7.46
CA PHE A 29 -8.26 -14.15 -7.10
C PHE A 29 -7.62 -14.05 -5.71
N ILE A 30 -8.20 -14.70 -4.69
CA ILE A 30 -7.73 -14.63 -3.31
C ILE A 30 -6.35 -15.31 -3.19
N ALA A 31 -6.24 -16.57 -3.60
CA ALA A 31 -4.98 -17.33 -3.50
C ALA A 31 -3.87 -16.71 -4.35
N GLY A 32 -4.22 -16.16 -5.52
CA GLY A 32 -3.31 -15.42 -6.36
C GLY A 32 -2.77 -14.16 -5.68
N SER A 33 -3.66 -13.29 -5.21
CA SER A 33 -3.28 -12.02 -4.58
C SER A 33 -2.46 -12.23 -3.31
N VAL A 34 -2.89 -13.14 -2.44
CA VAL A 34 -2.23 -13.43 -1.15
C VAL A 34 -0.86 -14.05 -1.36
N GLY A 35 -0.72 -15.03 -2.26
CA GLY A 35 0.58 -15.64 -2.52
C GLY A 35 1.54 -14.67 -3.19
N LEU A 36 1.07 -13.84 -4.13
CA LEU A 36 1.89 -12.81 -4.75
C LEU A 36 2.38 -11.77 -3.72
N PHE A 37 1.53 -11.38 -2.76
CA PHE A 37 1.91 -10.51 -1.65
C PHE A 37 3.10 -11.07 -0.85
N PHE A 38 3.03 -12.33 -0.40
CA PHE A 38 4.12 -12.95 0.36
C PHE A 38 5.39 -13.10 -0.47
N ILE A 39 5.27 -13.48 -1.75
CA ILE A 39 6.41 -13.59 -2.66
C ILE A 39 7.08 -12.22 -2.84
N LEU A 40 6.31 -11.15 -3.05
CA LEU A 40 6.85 -9.80 -3.20
C LEU A 40 7.54 -9.31 -1.93
N ILE A 41 6.98 -9.56 -0.75
CA ILE A 41 7.63 -9.21 0.52
C ILE A 41 8.94 -9.99 0.70
N ALA A 42 8.93 -11.29 0.43
CA ALA A 42 10.09 -12.14 0.65
C ALA A 42 11.22 -11.85 -0.35
N LEU A 43 10.89 -11.53 -1.61
CA LEU A 43 11.87 -11.07 -2.61
C LEU A 43 12.29 -9.62 -2.39
N GLY A 44 11.43 -8.81 -1.77
CA GLY A 44 11.70 -7.40 -1.52
C GLY A 44 12.69 -7.16 -0.39
N ASN A 45 12.90 -8.12 0.51
CA ASN A 45 13.88 -8.02 1.59
C ASN A 45 15.31 -8.36 1.08
N PRO A 46 16.33 -7.48 1.23
CA PRO A 46 16.31 -6.15 1.84
C PRO A 46 16.14 -4.99 0.84
N TYR A 47 16.33 -5.22 -0.47
CA TYR A 47 16.53 -4.15 -1.45
C TYR A 47 15.31 -3.23 -1.66
N TRP A 48 14.10 -3.79 -1.84
CA TRP A 48 12.89 -2.98 -2.03
C TRP A 48 12.48 -2.23 -0.77
N VAL A 49 12.72 -2.83 0.39
CA VAL A 49 12.47 -2.22 1.70
C VAL A 49 13.36 -1.01 1.88
N TRP A 50 14.65 -1.19 1.59
CA TRP A 50 15.63 -0.12 1.64
C TRP A 50 15.22 1.03 0.72
N PHE A 51 14.82 0.72 -0.51
CA PHE A 51 14.36 1.73 -1.47
C PHE A 51 13.11 2.49 -0.99
N MET A 52 12.07 1.78 -0.55
CA MET A 52 10.84 2.41 -0.04
C MET A 52 11.10 3.25 1.21
N THR A 53 11.94 2.76 2.11
CA THR A 53 12.35 3.47 3.33
C THR A 53 13.07 4.77 2.98
N HIS A 54 14.02 4.73 2.06
CA HIS A 54 14.75 5.93 1.61
C HIS A 54 13.85 6.92 0.88
N LEU A 55 12.91 6.45 0.06
CA LEU A 55 11.94 7.32 -0.59
C LEU A 55 11.10 8.08 0.45
N VAL A 56 10.52 7.37 1.41
CA VAL A 56 9.64 7.94 2.43
C VAL A 56 10.42 8.92 3.31
N ILE A 57 11.64 8.56 3.70
CA ILE A 57 12.54 9.41 4.47
C ILE A 57 12.90 10.68 3.76
N ASN A 58 13.18 10.62 2.46
CA ASN A 58 13.46 11.83 1.68
C ASN A 58 12.22 12.71 1.59
N GLY A 59 11.03 12.11 1.46
CA GLY A 59 9.76 12.84 1.53
C GLY A 59 9.55 13.54 2.88
N VAL A 60 9.83 12.85 3.98
CA VAL A 60 9.75 13.44 5.33
C VAL A 60 10.84 14.49 5.54
N SER A 61 12.07 14.29 5.04
CA SER A 61 13.17 15.26 5.14
C SER A 61 12.80 16.56 4.44
N ALA A 62 12.28 16.49 3.20
CA ALA A 62 11.88 17.68 2.46
C ALA A 62 10.82 18.51 3.20
N LEU A 63 9.86 17.85 3.84
CA LEU A 63 8.83 18.52 4.64
C LEU A 63 9.35 18.97 6.02
N GLY A 64 10.29 18.22 6.61
CA GLY A 64 10.97 18.57 7.86
C GLY A 64 11.85 19.80 7.70
N ASP A 65 12.58 19.92 6.59
CA ASP A 65 13.40 21.08 6.26
C ASP A 65 12.54 22.34 6.04
N LEU A 66 11.32 22.17 5.50
CA LEU A 66 10.35 23.26 5.32
C LEU A 66 9.69 23.71 6.64
N THR A 67 9.39 22.77 7.53
CA THR A 67 8.64 23.03 8.77
C THR A 67 9.53 23.31 9.98
N HIS A 68 10.80 22.88 9.93
CA HIS A 68 11.76 22.86 11.02
C HIS A 68 11.32 22.04 12.26
N TRP A 69 10.36 21.12 12.12
CA TRP A 69 9.87 20.29 13.24
C TRP A 69 10.74 19.07 13.55
N CYS A 70 11.53 18.60 12.58
CA CYS A 70 12.40 17.45 12.76
C CYS A 70 13.70 17.58 11.97
N ARG A 71 14.71 16.79 12.36
CA ARG A 71 15.93 16.55 11.60
C ARG A 71 15.96 15.12 11.14
N VAL A 72 16.24 14.88 9.87
CA VAL A 72 16.21 13.53 9.29
C VAL A 72 17.62 13.06 8.97
N PHE A 73 17.97 11.87 9.47
CA PHE A 73 19.23 11.20 9.17
C PHE A 73 19.01 10.14 8.11
N VAL A 74 19.00 10.56 6.85
CA VAL A 74 18.61 9.73 5.70
C VAL A 74 19.36 8.40 5.63
N LYS A 75 20.68 8.43 5.87
CA LYS A 75 21.57 7.26 5.82
C LYS A 75 21.16 6.14 6.80
N TYR A 76 20.57 6.51 7.94
CA TYR A 76 20.30 5.57 9.03
C TYR A 76 18.83 5.19 9.18
N GLY A 77 17.93 5.78 8.41
CA GLY A 77 16.52 5.48 8.60
C GLY A 77 15.83 6.29 9.70
N ILE A 78 16.48 7.33 10.25
CA ILE A 78 16.09 7.91 11.55
C ILE A 78 15.53 9.33 11.39
N VAL A 79 14.42 9.60 12.08
CA VAL A 79 13.82 10.93 12.24
C VAL A 79 14.02 11.37 13.69
N TYR A 80 14.70 12.49 13.88
CA TYR A 80 14.91 13.13 15.18
C TYR A 80 13.93 14.30 15.33
N ILE A 81 13.07 14.23 16.35
CA ILE A 81 12.08 15.25 16.65
C ILE A 81 12.56 15.99 17.88
N GLY A 82 12.98 17.24 17.68
CA GLY A 82 13.42 18.11 18.78
C GLY A 82 12.22 18.74 19.46
N ASN A 83 11.92 18.32 20.69
CA ASN A 83 10.97 19.02 21.56
C ASN A 83 11.76 19.77 22.65
N GLY A 84 11.23 20.90 23.14
CA GLY A 84 11.84 21.69 24.22
C GLY A 84 11.95 20.99 25.57
N THR A 85 11.27 19.85 25.75
CA THR A 85 11.32 19.03 26.98
C THR A 85 12.23 17.82 26.81
N ASN A 86 11.78 16.81 26.05
CA ASN A 86 12.51 15.58 25.78
C ASN A 86 12.48 15.28 24.28
N PRO A 87 13.63 15.21 23.59
CA PRO A 87 13.68 14.86 22.18
C PRO A 87 13.33 13.38 21.97
N VAL A 88 12.71 13.09 20.83
CA VAL A 88 12.31 11.73 20.45
C VAL A 88 12.97 11.33 19.14
N THR A 89 13.54 10.13 19.09
CA THR A 89 14.08 9.52 17.87
C THR A 89 13.17 8.39 17.41
N MET A 90 12.82 8.37 16.14
CA MET A 90 12.05 7.32 15.49
C MET A 90 12.87 6.67 14.38
N SER A 91 12.97 5.34 14.39
CA SER A 91 13.44 4.55 13.24
C SER A 91 12.28 4.26 12.29
N ILE A 92 12.52 4.33 10.99
CA ILE A 92 11.55 3.94 9.96
C ILE A 92 11.83 2.50 9.57
N ASP A 93 10.97 1.63 10.09
CA ASP A 93 10.99 0.20 9.79
C ASP A 93 10.01 -0.15 8.65
N TYR A 94 9.88 -1.46 8.38
CA TYR A 94 8.97 -2.04 7.38
C TYR A 94 7.57 -1.44 7.42
N GLU A 95 6.97 -1.32 8.61
CA GLU A 95 5.60 -0.81 8.79
C GLU A 95 5.49 0.68 8.47
N CYS A 96 6.57 1.43 8.68
CA CYS A 96 6.68 2.86 8.45
C CYS A 96 7.02 3.21 6.99
N SER A 97 7.56 2.25 6.23
CA SER A 97 7.97 2.42 4.84
C SER A 97 6.82 2.37 3.82
N GLY A 98 5.66 1.84 4.21
CA GLY A 98 4.51 1.66 3.29
C GLY A 98 4.67 0.49 2.31
N ILE A 99 5.70 -0.36 2.48
CA ILE A 99 5.95 -1.51 1.61
C ILE A 99 4.87 -2.59 1.73
N ILE A 100 4.34 -2.80 2.95
CA ILE A 100 3.31 -3.82 3.21
C ILE A 100 2.05 -3.47 2.40
N GLU A 101 1.63 -2.22 2.44
CA GLU A 101 0.43 -1.75 1.74
C GLU A 101 0.62 -1.69 0.23
N THR A 102 1.81 -1.28 -0.22
CA THR A 102 2.15 -1.25 -1.65
C THR A 102 2.15 -2.66 -2.24
N THR A 103 2.80 -3.61 -1.57
CA THR A 103 2.84 -5.02 -2.03
C THR A 103 1.47 -5.68 -1.97
N ALA A 104 0.66 -5.38 -0.94
CA ALA A 104 -0.72 -5.86 -0.85
C ALA A 104 -1.58 -5.32 -2.00
N PHE A 105 -1.46 -4.02 -2.30
CA PHE A 105 -2.16 -3.39 -3.41
C PHE A 105 -1.75 -3.98 -4.77
N VAL A 106 -0.46 -4.17 -5.01
CA VAL A 106 0.05 -4.81 -6.23
C VAL A 106 -0.46 -6.25 -6.35
N GLY A 107 -0.46 -7.01 -5.25
CA GLY A 107 -1.00 -8.37 -5.18
C GLY A 107 -2.45 -8.43 -5.66
N LEU A 108 -3.31 -7.58 -5.09
CA LEU A 108 -4.73 -7.47 -5.44
C LEU A 108 -4.93 -7.04 -6.90
N LEU A 109 -4.23 -5.98 -7.34
CA LEU A 109 -4.40 -5.43 -8.68
C LEU A 109 -3.94 -6.39 -9.79
N ALA A 110 -2.89 -7.17 -9.54
CA ALA A 110 -2.37 -8.15 -10.49
C ALA A 110 -3.43 -9.20 -10.85
N PHE A 111 -4.13 -9.73 -9.86
CA PHE A 111 -5.16 -10.78 -10.05
C PHE A 111 -6.55 -10.22 -10.33
N PHE A 112 -6.76 -8.90 -10.22
CA PHE A 112 -8.05 -8.28 -10.46
C PHE A 112 -8.54 -8.52 -11.90
N PRO A 113 -9.72 -9.14 -12.11
CA PRO A 113 -10.15 -9.59 -13.44
C PRO A 113 -10.71 -8.48 -14.33
N THR A 114 -11.13 -7.35 -13.73
CA THR A 114 -11.89 -6.28 -14.38
C THR A 114 -11.06 -5.37 -15.29
N TYR A 115 -9.77 -5.20 -15.01
CA TYR A 115 -8.92 -4.24 -15.73
C TYR A 115 -8.08 -4.89 -16.84
N SER A 116 -7.91 -4.16 -17.95
CA SER A 116 -6.94 -4.50 -19.00
C SER A 116 -5.50 -4.35 -18.50
N ARG A 117 -4.53 -4.98 -19.17
CA ARG A 117 -3.11 -4.91 -18.77
C ARG A 117 -2.58 -3.48 -18.66
N GLN A 118 -2.97 -2.61 -19.59
CA GLN A 118 -2.56 -1.20 -19.60
C GLN A 118 -3.21 -0.42 -18.45
N ALA A 119 -4.51 -0.63 -18.22
CA ALA A 119 -5.22 -0.02 -17.09
C ALA A 119 -4.61 -0.45 -15.76
N LYS A 120 -4.26 -1.73 -15.60
CA LYS A 120 -3.56 -2.24 -14.42
C LYS A 120 -2.24 -1.50 -14.18
N LEU A 121 -1.43 -1.29 -15.22
CA LEU A 121 -0.18 -0.56 -15.08
C LEU A 121 -0.40 0.88 -14.64
N PHE A 122 -1.39 1.56 -15.21
CA PHE A 122 -1.76 2.93 -14.82
C PHE A 122 -2.19 3.00 -13.35
N TYR A 123 -3.13 2.15 -12.91
CA TYR A 123 -3.58 2.11 -11.52
C TYR A 123 -2.48 1.64 -10.56
N LEU A 124 -1.53 0.83 -11.02
CA LEU A 124 -0.39 0.40 -10.22
C LEU A 124 0.50 1.60 -9.87
N VAL A 125 0.86 2.41 -10.87
CA VAL A 125 1.71 3.60 -10.66
C VAL A 125 0.98 4.64 -9.81
N MET A 126 -0.29 4.93 -10.13
CA MET A 126 -1.09 5.90 -9.37
C MET A 126 -1.34 5.45 -7.94
N GLY A 127 -1.67 4.18 -7.73
CA GLY A 127 -1.88 3.63 -6.40
C GLY A 127 -0.60 3.58 -5.57
N ALA A 128 0.54 3.21 -6.16
CA ALA A 128 1.83 3.24 -5.48
C ALA A 128 2.20 4.68 -5.05
N LEU A 129 2.00 5.67 -5.93
CA LEU A 129 2.21 7.08 -5.60
C LEU A 129 1.29 7.54 -4.48
N TRP A 130 0.01 7.17 -4.51
CA TRP A 130 -0.94 7.51 -3.46
C TRP A 130 -0.56 6.93 -2.11
N ILE A 131 -0.18 5.64 -2.06
CA ILE A 131 0.25 4.97 -0.82
C ILE A 131 1.51 5.64 -0.27
N TYR A 132 2.47 5.97 -1.14
CA TYR A 132 3.66 6.72 -0.76
C TYR A 132 3.30 8.07 -0.11
N LEU A 133 2.45 8.88 -0.75
CA LEU A 133 2.03 10.18 -0.22
C LEU A 133 1.26 10.04 1.10
N ALA A 134 0.32 9.10 1.18
CA ALA A 134 -0.43 8.81 2.40
C ALA A 134 0.51 8.43 3.56
N ASN A 135 1.58 7.69 3.25
CA ASN A 135 2.57 7.32 4.24
C ASN A 135 3.43 8.51 4.69
N VAL A 136 3.85 9.38 3.78
CA VAL A 136 4.55 10.63 4.16
C VAL A 136 3.66 11.50 5.04
N ILE A 137 2.38 11.64 4.71
CA ILE A 137 1.39 12.37 5.53
C ILE A 137 1.28 11.75 6.93
N ARG A 138 1.22 10.41 7.02
CA ARG A 138 1.21 9.69 8.30
C ARG A 138 2.40 10.07 9.16
N LEU A 139 3.62 10.00 8.61
CA LEU A 139 4.82 10.30 9.38
C LEU A 139 4.88 11.77 9.79
N MET A 140 4.49 12.70 8.92
CA MET A 140 4.43 14.12 9.25
C MET A 140 3.41 14.44 10.35
N LEU A 141 2.27 13.73 10.38
CA LEU A 141 1.30 13.85 11.46
C LEU A 141 1.88 13.38 12.79
N VAL A 142 2.65 12.29 12.80
CA VAL A 142 3.34 11.84 14.01
C VAL A 142 4.37 12.88 14.46
N VAL A 143 5.18 13.38 13.53
CA VAL A 143 6.20 14.41 13.82
C VAL A 143 5.56 15.66 14.42
N SER A 144 4.46 16.16 13.84
CA SER A 144 3.80 17.38 14.33
C SER A 144 3.22 17.18 15.72
N LEU A 145 2.52 16.07 15.97
CA LEU A 145 1.94 15.79 17.29
C LEU A 145 3.01 15.64 18.38
N VAL A 146 4.14 15.02 18.08
CA VAL A 146 5.24 14.86 19.05
C VAL A 146 6.00 16.17 19.26
N TYR A 147 6.16 16.98 18.21
CA TYR A 147 6.80 18.28 18.30
C TYR A 147 6.03 19.24 19.22
N PHE A 148 4.68 19.28 19.12
CA PHE A 148 3.86 20.14 19.97
C PHE A 148 3.46 19.48 21.32
N GLY A 149 3.20 18.18 21.32
CA GLY A 149 2.65 17.45 22.46
C GLY A 149 3.69 16.88 23.43
N GLY A 150 4.95 16.76 23.03
CA GLY A 150 5.97 16.11 23.86
C GLY A 150 6.16 14.63 23.56
N ALA A 151 7.13 14.03 24.25
CA ALA A 151 7.48 12.63 24.09
C ALA A 151 6.34 11.66 24.47
N ASP A 152 5.48 12.04 25.41
CA ASP A 152 4.34 11.22 25.86
C ASP A 152 3.33 10.95 24.74
N TRP A 153 3.25 11.86 23.76
CA TRP A 153 2.37 11.70 22.60
C TRP A 153 2.90 10.73 21.56
N TYR A 154 4.18 10.34 21.62
CA TYR A 154 4.80 9.50 20.59
C TYR A 154 4.07 8.17 20.39
N PHE A 155 3.78 7.46 21.48
CA PHE A 155 3.11 6.17 21.40
C PHE A 155 1.72 6.29 20.75
N MET A 156 0.91 7.25 21.21
CA MET A 156 -0.45 7.44 20.71
C MET A 156 -0.47 7.97 19.27
N ALA A 157 0.41 8.92 18.95
CA ALA A 157 0.52 9.48 17.61
C ALA A 157 0.95 8.41 16.60
N HIS A 158 1.98 7.62 16.93
CA HIS A 158 2.56 6.66 16.00
C HIS A 158 1.70 5.40 15.82
N THR A 159 1.23 4.81 16.91
CA THR A 159 0.54 3.52 16.86
C THR A 159 -0.92 3.65 16.47
N LEU A 160 -1.59 4.74 16.83
CA LEU A 160 -3.03 4.90 16.66
C LEU A 160 -3.36 5.97 15.61
N LEU A 161 -3.06 7.25 15.89
CA LEU A 161 -3.56 8.36 15.07
C LEU A 161 -3.00 8.34 13.65
N GLY A 162 -1.68 8.16 13.51
CA GLY A 162 -1.04 8.05 12.20
C GLY A 162 -1.58 6.87 11.39
N ARG A 163 -1.85 5.74 12.03
CA ARG A 163 -2.42 4.55 11.35
C ARG A 163 -3.86 4.79 10.90
N ILE A 164 -4.69 5.42 11.73
CA ILE A 164 -6.08 5.73 11.37
C ILE A 164 -6.11 6.60 10.11
N VAL A 165 -5.35 7.70 10.09
CA VAL A 165 -5.32 8.61 8.93
C VAL A 165 -4.82 7.88 7.68
N PHE A 166 -3.74 7.11 7.82
CA PHE A 166 -3.19 6.34 6.73
C PHE A 166 -4.19 5.32 6.17
N TYR A 167 -4.85 4.54 7.03
CA TYR A 167 -5.83 3.55 6.58
C TYR A 167 -7.06 4.19 5.96
N VAL A 168 -7.53 5.34 6.45
CA VAL A 168 -8.61 6.09 5.78
C VAL A 168 -8.20 6.46 4.35
N LEU A 169 -6.98 6.98 4.15
CA LEU A 169 -6.47 7.31 2.82
C LEU A 169 -6.30 6.07 1.92
N VAL A 170 -5.84 4.95 2.46
CA VAL A 170 -5.71 3.68 1.71
C VAL A 170 -7.09 3.11 1.36
N ILE A 171 -8.07 3.18 2.26
CA ILE A 171 -9.45 2.75 1.99
C ILE A 171 -10.05 3.60 0.87
N MET A 172 -9.83 4.92 0.85
CA MET A 172 -10.25 5.78 -0.26
C MET A 172 -9.63 5.35 -1.59
N LEU A 173 -8.34 4.99 -1.62
CA LEU A 173 -7.70 4.45 -2.82
C LEU A 173 -8.38 3.14 -3.26
N TYR A 174 -8.60 2.22 -2.33
CA TYR A 174 -9.18 0.90 -2.61
C TYR A 174 -10.61 1.02 -3.12
N TYR A 175 -11.40 1.96 -2.56
CA TYR A 175 -12.73 2.27 -3.04
C TYR A 175 -12.71 2.75 -4.50
N ASN A 176 -11.83 3.71 -4.83
CA ASN A 176 -11.73 4.26 -6.17
C ASN A 176 -11.20 3.24 -7.21
N VAL A 177 -10.25 2.38 -6.82
CA VAL A 177 -9.65 1.41 -7.75
C VAL A 177 -10.49 0.14 -7.89
N PHE A 178 -10.98 -0.43 -6.80
CA PHE A 178 -11.66 -1.73 -6.83
C PHE A 178 -13.18 -1.63 -6.81
N THR A 179 -13.75 -0.72 -6.02
CA THR A 179 -15.21 -0.68 -5.80
C THR A 179 -15.91 0.13 -6.90
N TYR A 180 -15.41 1.32 -7.21
CA TYR A 180 -15.98 2.17 -8.26
C TYR A 180 -15.90 1.51 -9.65
N SER A 181 -14.83 0.77 -9.91
CA SER A 181 -14.64 0.05 -11.18
C SER A 181 -15.62 -1.12 -11.36
N GLN A 182 -15.94 -1.83 -10.28
CA GLN A 182 -16.98 -2.86 -10.28
C GLN A 182 -18.38 -2.26 -10.44
N LEU A 183 -18.68 -1.16 -9.73
CA LEU A 183 -19.98 -0.48 -9.82
C LEU A 183 -20.25 0.06 -11.22
N SER A 184 -19.28 0.76 -11.82
CA SER A 184 -19.42 1.31 -13.18
C SER A 184 -19.63 0.23 -14.24
N GLN A 185 -18.91 -0.90 -14.16
CA GLN A 185 -19.12 -2.04 -15.07
C GLN A 185 -20.48 -2.72 -14.88
N SER A 186 -20.91 -2.90 -13.62
CA SER A 186 -22.24 -3.46 -13.32
C SER A 186 -23.36 -2.57 -13.87
N LEU A 187 -23.27 -1.25 -13.66
CA LEU A 187 -24.22 -0.27 -14.19
C LEU A 187 -24.23 -0.26 -15.72
N TYR A 188 -23.07 -0.24 -16.37
CA TYR A 188 -22.98 -0.29 -17.84
C TYR A 188 -23.62 -1.56 -18.41
N THR A 189 -23.37 -2.71 -17.78
CA THR A 189 -23.93 -4.00 -18.21
C THR A 189 -25.45 -4.03 -18.05
N ASN A 190 -25.98 -3.50 -16.94
CA ASN A 190 -27.42 -3.39 -16.70
C ASN A 190 -28.10 -2.42 -17.66
N PHE A 191 -27.50 -1.26 -17.92
CA PHE A 191 -28.00 -0.29 -18.89
C PHE A 191 -28.05 -0.85 -20.31
N LYS A 192 -26.97 -1.51 -20.76
CA LYS A 192 -26.91 -2.18 -22.06
C LYS A 192 -27.99 -3.26 -22.20
N ARG A 193 -28.25 -4.04 -21.14
CA ARG A 193 -29.36 -5.02 -21.12
C ARG A 193 -30.73 -4.37 -21.26
N HIS A 194 -30.93 -3.22 -20.62
CA HIS A 194 -32.20 -2.50 -20.69
C HIS A 194 -32.44 -1.91 -22.09
N PHE A 195 -31.41 -1.32 -22.70
CA PHE A 195 -31.50 -0.77 -24.05
C PHE A 195 -31.61 -1.85 -25.14
N SER A 196 -30.90 -2.98 -24.98
CA SER A 196 -30.99 -4.10 -25.93
C SER A 196 -32.33 -4.83 -25.88
N ARG A 197 -33.13 -4.67 -24.82
CA ARG A 197 -34.50 -5.20 -24.72
C ARG A 197 -35.54 -4.31 -25.40
N GLY A 198 -35.26 -3.02 -25.59
CA GLY A 198 -36.16 -2.07 -26.26
C GLY A 198 -36.08 -2.08 -27.80
N ASN A 199 -35.08 -2.75 -28.39
CA ASN A 199 -34.87 -2.79 -29.85
C ASN A 199 -35.44 -4.04 -30.53
N HIS A 200 -36.24 -4.85 -29.82
CA HIS A 200 -36.87 -6.08 -30.32
C HIS A 200 -38.40 -6.07 -30.21
N SER A 201 -39.03 -4.90 -30.07
CA SER A 201 -40.50 -4.74 -30.12
C SER A 201 -40.92 -3.85 -31.29
#